data_AF-A0A511J152-F1
#
_entry.id   AF-A0A511J152-F1
#
_cell.length_a   1.000
_cell.length_b   1.000
_cell.length_c   1.000
_cell.angle_alpha   90.00
_cell.angle_beta   90.00
_cell.angle_gamma   90.00
#
_symmetry.space_group_name_H-M   'P 1'
#
loop_
_entity.id
_entity.type
_entity.pdbx_description
1 polymer ?
#
loop_
_entity_poly.entity_id
_entity_poly.type
_entity_poly.pdbx_seq_one_letter_code
_entity_poly.pdbx_strand_id
1 'polypeptide(L)'
;MYRQLQLKKHALTAISYMLPVVVTAGLLIAIGNLTGGKVIEDYQTAYAISDALVSLGVLGMGLLAPVISAAIAYSIADRPGIGPGLFMGLIANAIGAGFLGGMLGGYFVGFFVLFLVKHLKVPKWAQGLMPMMIVPLLATLVIGLLLFFVIGVPIVWATEAMTEFLQGLQGSGKFLFGSIVGAMAAFDFGGPVNKVASLFADGLLLESVQEPEAVKVLASMIPPFGVAISWILSKVFHQTKYSKEEEDNIKIAFPMGLCMITEGVIPLAAVDPIRVIVSCTLGAAIGGGLSMTWGIGSPVPSGGVFIIPAMTDPIKFTFALLIGSVVTGVLLFVLKKAPNNRPVLEEEEEEIDFSSIKIT
;
A
#
# COMPACT_ATOMS: atom_id res chain seq x y z
N MET A 1 11.14 4.86 25.75
CA MET A 1 11.39 6.04 24.90
C MET A 1 10.81 5.87 23.49
N TYR A 2 11.17 4.84 22.72
CA TYR A 2 10.68 4.65 21.32
C TYR A 2 9.16 4.42 21.16
N ARG A 3 8.47 3.76 22.12
CA ARG A 3 7.01 3.60 22.08
C ARG A 3 6.22 4.93 22.11
N GLN A 4 6.82 6.01 22.62
CA GLN A 4 6.16 7.32 22.71
C GLN A 4 6.19 8.11 21.38
N LEU A 5 7.10 7.78 20.46
CA LEU A 5 7.26 8.49 19.19
C LEU A 5 6.26 8.04 18.10
N GLN A 6 5.56 6.93 18.30
CA GLN A 6 4.49 6.40 17.43
C GLN A 6 4.82 6.42 15.91
N LEU A 7 6.09 6.26 15.52
CA LEU A 7 6.53 6.38 14.10
C LEU A 7 5.69 5.51 13.16
N LYS A 8 5.45 4.24 13.51
CA LYS A 8 4.58 3.35 12.74
C LYS A 8 3.19 3.95 12.48
N LYS A 9 2.57 4.55 13.49
CA LYS A 9 1.23 5.16 13.36
C LYS A 9 1.26 6.29 12.34
N HIS A 10 2.24 7.19 12.42
CA HIS A 10 2.35 8.34 11.53
C HIS A 10 2.60 7.92 10.07
N ALA A 11 3.46 6.92 9.85
CA ALA A 11 3.65 6.32 8.52
C ALA A 11 2.33 5.72 7.99
N LEU A 12 1.61 4.94 8.79
CA LEU A 12 0.33 4.35 8.39
C LEU A 12 -0.73 5.42 8.08
N THR A 13 -0.79 6.51 8.84
CA THR A 13 -1.67 7.66 8.51
C THR A 13 -1.35 8.21 7.12
N ALA A 14 -0.06 8.35 6.80
CA ALA A 14 0.36 8.87 5.50
C ALA A 14 -0.10 8.00 4.34
N ILE A 15 0.02 6.67 4.47
CA ILE A 15 -0.50 5.72 3.48
C ILE A 15 -2.00 5.92 3.29
N SER A 16 -2.78 5.98 4.37
CA SER A 16 -4.24 6.12 4.28
C SER A 16 -4.66 7.40 3.55
N TYR A 17 -3.90 8.49 3.69
CA TYR A 17 -4.18 9.76 3.02
C TYR A 17 -3.65 9.78 1.58
N MET A 18 -2.57 9.06 1.31
CA MET A 18 -1.96 8.93 -0.02
C MET A 18 -2.79 8.02 -0.94
N LEU A 19 -3.30 6.90 -0.43
CA LEU A 19 -3.93 5.85 -1.23
C LEU A 19 -5.10 6.36 -2.12
N PRO A 20 -6.05 7.19 -1.63
CA PRO A 20 -7.09 7.74 -2.49
C PRO A 20 -6.54 8.60 -3.63
N VAL A 21 -5.43 9.31 -3.40
CA VAL A 21 -4.77 10.16 -4.41
C VAL A 21 -4.14 9.29 -5.49
N VAL A 22 -3.36 8.27 -5.11
CA VAL A 22 -2.71 7.37 -6.06
C VAL A 22 -3.73 6.60 -6.89
N VAL A 23 -4.79 6.07 -6.26
CA VAL A 23 -5.82 5.30 -6.97
C VAL A 23 -6.54 6.19 -7.99
N THR A 24 -6.93 7.41 -7.58
CA THR A 24 -7.58 8.36 -8.49
C THR A 24 -6.66 8.73 -9.65
N ALA A 25 -5.40 9.07 -9.35
CA ALA A 25 -4.39 9.44 -10.34
C ALA A 25 -4.12 8.29 -11.33
N GLY A 26 -3.88 7.09 -10.82
CA GLY A 26 -3.57 5.90 -11.61
C GLY A 26 -4.71 5.47 -12.52
N LEU A 27 -5.96 5.51 -12.02
CA LEU A 27 -7.14 5.19 -12.83
C LEU A 27 -7.38 6.23 -13.94
N LEU A 28 -7.17 7.52 -13.66
CA LEU A 28 -7.26 8.56 -14.69
C LEU A 28 -6.21 8.37 -15.79
N ILE A 29 -4.96 8.06 -15.42
CA ILE A 29 -3.90 7.73 -16.37
C ILE A 29 -4.29 6.50 -17.19
N ALA A 30 -4.78 5.44 -16.55
CA ALA A 30 -5.16 4.20 -17.22
C ALA A 30 -6.29 4.42 -18.24
N ILE A 31 -7.38 5.08 -17.84
CA ILE A 31 -8.52 5.38 -18.73
C ILE A 31 -8.08 6.31 -19.86
N GLY A 32 -7.29 7.34 -19.56
CA GLY A 32 -6.74 8.26 -20.54
C GLY A 32 -5.89 7.53 -21.59
N ASN A 33 -4.96 6.67 -21.15
CA ASN A 33 -4.12 5.88 -22.05
C ASN A 33 -4.92 4.89 -22.90
N LEU A 34 -5.91 4.21 -22.31
CA LEU A 34 -6.80 3.28 -23.04
C LEU A 34 -7.64 3.99 -24.11
N THR A 35 -7.90 5.28 -23.92
CA THR A 35 -8.62 6.13 -24.88
C THR A 35 -7.68 6.93 -25.81
N GLY A 36 -6.38 6.64 -25.79
CA GLY A 36 -5.37 7.22 -26.69
C GLY A 36 -4.86 8.61 -26.29
N GLY A 37 -5.06 9.02 -25.04
CA GLY A 37 -4.61 10.30 -24.50
C GLY A 37 -3.11 10.35 -24.24
N LYS A 38 -2.58 11.57 -24.16
CA LYS A 38 -1.18 11.88 -23.83
C LYS A 38 -1.10 12.99 -22.78
N VAL A 39 0.08 13.18 -22.20
CA VAL A 39 0.33 14.33 -21.33
C VAL A 39 0.25 15.61 -22.17
N ILE A 40 -0.52 16.58 -21.69
CA ILE A 40 -0.65 17.91 -22.28
C ILE A 40 0.65 18.67 -22.02
N GLU A 41 1.33 19.06 -23.10
CA GLU A 41 2.56 19.87 -23.02
C GLU A 41 2.25 21.37 -23.04
N ASP A 42 1.18 21.77 -23.74
CA ASP A 42 0.74 23.17 -23.83
C ASP A 42 -0.78 23.32 -23.60
N TYR A 43 -1.13 23.85 -22.42
CA TYR A 43 -2.50 24.12 -22.02
C TYR A 43 -3.16 25.29 -22.77
N GLN A 44 -2.44 26.02 -23.62
CA GLN A 44 -2.99 27.10 -24.45
C GLN A 44 -3.62 26.59 -25.76
N THR A 45 -3.37 25.33 -26.12
CA THR A 45 -3.92 24.70 -27.34
C THR A 45 -5.11 23.79 -27.02
N ALA A 46 -5.88 23.42 -28.05
CA ALA A 46 -6.98 22.47 -27.87
C ALA A 46 -6.43 21.07 -27.61
N TYR A 47 -6.93 20.41 -26.57
CA TYR A 47 -6.55 19.05 -26.18
C TYR A 47 -7.79 18.17 -26.04
N ALA A 48 -7.63 16.86 -26.20
CA ALA A 48 -8.73 15.90 -26.06
C ALA A 48 -9.07 15.65 -24.58
N ILE A 49 -10.27 15.11 -24.33
CA ILE A 49 -10.66 14.66 -22.98
C ILE A 49 -9.68 13.60 -22.48
N SER A 50 -9.24 12.69 -23.35
CA SER A 50 -8.26 11.66 -23.01
C SER A 50 -6.93 12.26 -22.56
N ASP A 51 -6.45 13.34 -23.20
CA ASP A 51 -5.24 14.05 -22.80
C ASP A 51 -5.39 14.72 -21.42
N ALA A 52 -6.57 15.29 -21.16
CA ALA A 52 -6.88 15.89 -19.86
C ALA A 52 -6.91 14.83 -18.74
N LEU A 53 -7.42 13.63 -19.01
CA LEU A 53 -7.42 12.51 -18.04
C LEU A 53 -5.98 12.09 -17.69
N VAL A 54 -5.14 11.85 -18.70
CA VAL A 54 -3.72 11.48 -18.48
C VAL A 54 -3.01 12.58 -17.69
N SER A 55 -3.16 13.83 -18.11
CA SER A 55 -2.46 14.97 -17.50
C SER A 55 -2.89 15.21 -16.07
N LEU A 56 -4.20 15.14 -15.78
CA LEU A 56 -4.71 15.29 -14.42
C LEU A 56 -4.20 14.17 -13.51
N GLY A 57 -4.14 12.94 -14.03
CA GLY A 57 -3.56 11.83 -13.30
C GLY A 57 -2.06 12.01 -13.03
N VAL A 58 -1.28 12.48 -14.01
CA VAL A 58 0.16 12.78 -13.82
C VAL A 58 0.37 13.90 -12.80
N LEU A 59 -0.43 14.96 -12.82
CA LEU A 59 -0.40 16.00 -11.78
C LEU A 59 -0.73 15.41 -10.40
N GLY A 60 -1.71 14.50 -10.34
CA GLY A 60 -2.05 13.76 -9.12
C GLY A 60 -0.90 12.92 -8.60
N MET A 61 -0.14 12.24 -9.47
CA MET A 61 1.07 11.50 -9.10
C MET A 61 2.14 12.43 -8.50
N GLY A 62 2.24 13.67 -8.99
CA GLY A 62 3.13 14.69 -8.43
C GLY A 62 2.75 15.16 -7.01
N LEU A 63 1.52 14.91 -6.55
CA LEU A 63 1.07 15.27 -5.19
C LEU A 63 1.41 14.22 -4.13
N LEU A 64 1.96 13.07 -4.50
CA LEU A 64 2.08 11.93 -3.60
C LEU A 64 3.08 12.20 -2.46
N ALA A 65 4.31 12.60 -2.74
CA ALA A 65 5.26 12.99 -1.68
C ALA A 65 4.75 14.18 -0.83
N PRO A 66 4.15 15.26 -1.41
CA PRO A 66 3.48 16.31 -0.64
C PRO A 66 2.42 15.78 0.34
N VAL A 67 1.51 14.93 -0.13
CA VAL A 67 0.42 14.38 0.70
C VAL A 67 0.97 13.49 1.81
N ILE A 68 1.97 12.66 1.51
CA ILE A 68 2.64 11.80 2.51
C ILE A 68 3.28 12.66 3.59
N SER A 69 4.10 13.62 3.18
CA SER A 69 4.82 14.50 4.11
C SER A 69 3.85 15.30 4.98
N ALA A 70 2.80 15.88 4.37
CA ALA A 70 1.76 16.60 5.07
C ALA A 70 0.98 15.72 6.04
N ALA A 71 0.64 14.49 5.66
CA ALA A 71 -0.10 13.56 6.51
C ALA A 71 0.73 13.07 7.72
N ILE A 72 2.04 12.83 7.55
CA ILE A 72 2.95 12.54 8.67
C ILE A 72 3.03 13.75 9.60
N ALA A 73 3.30 14.94 9.05
CA ALA A 73 3.43 16.16 9.81
C ALA A 73 2.14 16.49 10.59
N TYR A 74 0.98 16.31 9.96
CA TYR A 74 -0.33 16.43 10.57
C TYR A 74 -0.55 15.41 11.68
N SER A 75 -0.20 14.14 11.45
CA SER A 75 -0.34 13.08 12.45
C SER A 75 0.50 13.33 13.71
N ILE A 76 1.59 14.10 13.61
CA ILE A 76 2.49 14.44 14.72
C ILE A 76 2.10 15.77 15.40
N ALA A 77 1.81 16.81 14.62
CA ALA A 77 1.72 18.18 15.10
C ALA A 77 0.40 18.90 14.73
N ASP A 78 -0.58 18.14 14.24
CA ASP A 78 -1.91 18.62 13.86
C ASP A 78 -1.86 19.65 12.71
N ARG A 79 -2.91 20.46 12.55
CA ARG A 79 -3.09 21.42 11.43
C ARG A 79 -1.86 22.28 11.10
N PRO A 80 -1.07 22.82 12.06
CA PRO A 80 0.11 23.62 11.75
C PRO A 80 1.19 22.89 10.94
N GLY A 81 1.22 21.55 10.97
CA GLY A 81 2.17 20.73 10.22
C GLY A 81 1.84 20.56 8.75
N ILE A 82 0.59 20.77 8.33
CA ILE A 82 0.12 20.47 6.97
C ILE A 82 0.87 21.29 5.93
N GLY A 83 0.88 22.62 6.07
CA GLY A 83 1.53 23.53 5.12
C GLY A 83 3.02 23.20 4.93
N PRO A 84 3.83 23.21 6.00
CA PRO A 84 5.26 22.90 5.88
C PRO A 84 5.51 21.49 5.35
N GLY A 85 4.67 20.52 5.72
CA GLY A 85 4.74 19.16 5.21
C GLY A 85 4.55 19.10 3.69
N LEU A 86 3.55 19.80 3.15
CA LEU A 86 3.34 19.90 1.69
C LEU A 86 4.59 20.45 0.99
N PHE A 87 5.18 21.53 1.50
CA PHE A 87 6.40 22.10 0.93
C PHE A 87 7.58 21.12 0.97
N MET A 88 7.74 20.33 2.03
CA MET A 88 8.83 19.34 2.07
C MET A 88 8.64 18.23 1.05
N GLY A 89 7.40 17.79 0.82
CA GLY A 89 7.14 16.81 -0.23
C GLY A 89 7.34 17.37 -1.63
N LEU A 90 7.04 18.66 -1.85
CA LEU A 90 7.35 19.33 -3.13
C LEU A 90 8.85 19.40 -3.37
N ILE A 91 9.63 19.75 -2.34
CA ILE A 91 11.09 19.76 -2.43
C ILE A 91 11.60 18.34 -2.66
N ALA A 92 11.08 17.34 -1.94
CA ALA A 92 11.48 15.95 -2.11
C ALA A 92 11.30 15.46 -3.55
N ASN A 93 10.18 15.81 -4.20
CA ASN A 93 9.99 15.53 -5.62
C ASN A 93 10.97 16.31 -6.50
N ALA A 94 11.17 17.61 -6.25
CA ALA A 94 12.01 18.46 -7.07
C ALA A 94 13.50 18.05 -7.06
N ILE A 95 14.01 17.55 -5.93
CA ILE A 95 15.41 17.13 -5.78
C ILE A 95 15.64 15.64 -6.10
N GLY A 96 14.59 14.88 -6.44
CA GLY A 96 14.69 13.45 -6.71
C GLY A 96 14.79 12.56 -5.46
N ALA A 97 14.46 13.09 -4.27
CA ALA A 97 14.39 12.30 -3.04
C ALA A 97 13.11 11.45 -2.95
N GLY A 98 12.09 11.84 -3.72
CA GLY A 98 10.86 11.09 -3.95
C GLY A 98 10.12 10.68 -2.68
N PHE A 99 9.67 9.44 -2.62
CA PHE A 99 8.90 8.88 -1.50
C PHE A 99 9.65 8.96 -0.16
N LEU A 100 10.92 8.56 -0.13
CA LEU A 100 11.74 8.57 1.07
C LEU A 100 11.94 9.99 1.59
N GLY A 101 12.18 10.94 0.68
CA GLY A 101 12.24 12.37 0.98
C GLY A 101 10.94 12.90 1.55
N GLY A 102 9.80 12.53 0.97
CA GLY A 102 8.47 12.90 1.47
C GLY A 102 8.22 12.35 2.87
N MET A 103 8.54 11.08 3.12
CA MET A 103 8.37 10.46 4.43
C MET A 103 9.25 11.12 5.50
N LEU A 104 10.56 11.20 5.26
CA LEU A 104 11.51 11.76 6.22
C LEU A 104 11.27 13.25 6.43
N GLY A 105 10.99 14.00 5.36
CA GLY A 105 10.60 15.41 5.41
C GLY A 105 9.38 15.64 6.30
N GLY A 106 8.35 14.79 6.17
CA GLY A 106 7.17 14.82 7.02
C GLY A 106 7.48 14.61 8.51
N TYR A 107 8.38 13.67 8.84
CA TYR A 107 8.82 13.48 10.23
C TYR A 107 9.61 14.67 10.76
N PHE A 108 10.57 15.18 9.99
CA PHE A 108 11.38 16.33 10.41
C PHE A 108 10.51 17.56 10.67
N VAL A 109 9.58 17.86 9.76
CA VAL A 109 8.60 18.92 9.95
C VAL A 109 7.71 18.63 11.15
N GLY A 110 7.09 17.46 11.23
CA GLY A 110 6.14 17.14 12.30
C GLY A 110 6.75 17.33 13.69
N PHE A 111 7.95 16.78 13.92
CA PHE A 111 8.61 16.94 15.21
C PHE A 111 9.10 18.37 15.45
N PHE A 112 9.57 19.08 14.42
CA PHE A 112 10.02 20.46 14.57
C PHE A 112 8.86 21.43 14.83
N VAL A 113 7.72 21.26 14.16
CA VAL A 113 6.48 22.00 14.44
C VAL A 113 6.03 21.73 15.87
N LEU A 114 6.00 20.46 16.30
CA LEU A 114 5.64 20.11 17.67
C LEU A 114 6.58 20.75 18.70
N PHE A 115 7.88 20.81 18.39
CA PHE A 115 8.87 21.50 19.20
C PHE A 115 8.59 23.01 19.29
N LEU A 116 8.34 23.67 18.15
CA LEU A 116 8.02 25.10 18.12
C LEU A 116 6.74 25.40 18.92
N VAL A 117 5.67 24.62 18.74
CA VAL A 117 4.41 24.83 19.49
C VAL A 117 4.60 24.71 21.00
N LYS A 118 5.49 23.81 21.45
CA LYS A 118 5.74 23.61 22.90
C LYS A 118 6.67 24.65 23.52
N HIS A 119 7.64 25.16 22.77
CA HIS A 119 8.73 25.95 23.33
C HIS A 119 8.76 27.41 22.86
N LEU A 120 8.13 27.75 21.73
CA LEU A 120 8.13 29.11 21.20
C LEU A 120 7.13 29.98 21.96
N LYS A 121 7.64 30.91 22.77
CA LYS A 121 6.83 31.89 23.48
C LYS A 121 6.72 33.16 22.63
N VAL A 122 5.50 33.53 22.28
CA VAL A 122 5.20 34.78 21.57
C VAL A 122 4.41 35.73 22.48
N PRO A 123 4.49 37.06 22.26
CA PRO A 123 3.67 38.03 22.98
C PRO A 123 2.17 37.73 22.85
N LYS A 124 1.35 38.16 23.81
CA LYS A 124 -0.11 37.87 23.84
C LYS A 124 -0.84 38.21 22.54
N TRP A 125 -0.47 39.31 21.88
CA TRP A 125 -1.08 39.73 20.62
C TRP A 125 -0.78 38.78 19.44
N ALA A 126 0.32 38.04 19.50
CA ALA A 126 0.77 37.15 18.44
C ALA A 126 0.37 35.68 18.64
N GLN A 127 -0.33 35.35 19.74
CA GLN A 127 -0.71 33.97 20.05
C GLN A 127 -1.63 33.35 18.97
N GLY A 128 -2.57 34.14 18.42
CA GLY A 128 -3.41 33.69 17.30
C GLY A 128 -2.65 33.49 15.99
N LEU A 129 -1.55 34.23 15.78
CA LEU A 129 -0.70 34.10 14.59
C LEU A 129 0.26 32.91 14.68
N MET A 130 0.47 32.37 15.88
CA MET A 130 1.45 31.32 16.12
C MET A 130 1.17 30.04 15.30
N PRO A 131 0.01 29.38 15.40
CA PRO A 131 -0.26 28.15 14.64
C PRO A 131 -0.56 28.40 13.15
N MET A 132 -1.02 29.61 12.79
CA MET A 132 -1.45 29.92 11.43
C MET A 132 -0.30 30.40 10.54
N MET A 133 0.66 31.15 11.09
CA MET A 133 1.67 31.84 10.30
C MET A 133 3.09 31.61 10.83
N ILE A 134 3.34 31.87 12.11
CA ILE A 134 4.71 31.89 12.66
C ILE A 134 5.33 30.49 12.63
N VAL A 135 4.62 29.50 13.18
CA VAL A 135 5.12 28.12 13.24
C VAL A 135 5.24 27.51 11.84
N PRO A 136 4.21 27.58 10.97
CA PRO A 136 4.35 27.07 9.60
C PRO A 136 5.52 27.72 8.82
N LEU A 137 5.68 29.05 8.92
CA LEU A 137 6.76 29.75 8.22
C LEU A 137 8.14 29.31 8.70
N LEU A 138 8.36 29.30 10.03
CA LEU A 138 9.63 28.90 10.61
C LEU A 138 9.95 27.43 10.32
N ALA A 139 8.97 26.54 10.40
CA ALA A 139 9.15 25.13 10.09
C ALA A 139 9.52 24.92 8.62
N THR A 140 8.82 25.61 7.70
CA THR A 140 9.10 25.53 6.26
C THR A 140 10.49 26.08 5.95
N LEU A 141 10.87 27.21 6.55
CA LEU A 141 12.16 27.84 6.34
C LEU A 141 13.30 26.93 6.83
N VAL A 142 13.26 26.50 8.09
CA VAL A 142 14.36 25.75 8.70
C VAL A 142 14.48 24.36 8.09
N ILE A 143 13.38 23.60 8.03
CA ILE A 143 13.43 22.23 7.52
C ILE A 143 13.62 22.23 6.00
N GLY A 144 13.04 23.19 5.27
CA GLY A 144 13.25 23.34 3.84
C GLY A 144 14.71 23.61 3.48
N LEU A 145 15.36 24.54 4.17
CA LEU A 145 16.79 24.81 3.96
C LEU A 145 17.66 23.59 4.34
N LEU A 146 17.31 22.89 5.43
CA LEU A 146 18.00 21.65 5.79
C LEU A 146 17.85 20.58 4.70
N LEU A 147 16.67 20.43 4.11
CA LEU A 147 16.43 19.47 3.04
C LEU A 147 17.19 19.87 1.77
N PHE A 148 17.22 21.15 1.41
CA PHE A 148 17.99 21.63 0.24
C PHE A 148 19.50 21.42 0.38
N PHE A 149 20.08 21.70 1.54
CA PHE A 149 21.54 21.82 1.66
C PHE A 149 22.23 20.68 2.42
N VAL A 150 21.52 19.96 3.29
CA VAL A 150 22.16 19.01 4.22
C VAL A 150 21.61 17.61 4.06
N ILE A 151 20.29 17.46 4.18
CA ILE A 151 19.64 16.15 4.34
C ILE A 151 19.17 15.58 3.01
N GLY A 152 18.85 16.42 2.03
CA GLY A 152 18.36 15.97 0.73
C GLY A 152 19.35 15.08 -0.01
N VAL A 153 20.63 15.46 -0.06
CA VAL A 153 21.66 14.71 -0.80
C VAL A 153 21.81 13.26 -0.30
N PRO A 154 21.96 12.99 1.01
CA PRO A 154 21.95 11.61 1.52
C PRO A 154 20.68 10.82 1.18
N ILE A 155 19.51 11.47 1.18
CA ILE A 155 18.25 10.78 0.86
C ILE A 155 18.20 10.42 -0.62
N VAL A 156 18.57 11.34 -1.51
CA VAL A 156 18.63 11.08 -2.95
C VAL A 156 19.56 9.89 -3.23
N TRP A 157 20.75 9.86 -2.63
CA TRP A 157 21.66 8.71 -2.75
C TRP A 157 21.03 7.40 -2.26
N ALA A 158 20.27 7.43 -1.17
CA ALA A 158 19.58 6.25 -0.67
C ALA A 158 18.47 5.79 -1.63
N THR A 159 17.71 6.73 -2.21
CA THR A 159 16.67 6.46 -3.20
C THR A 159 17.28 5.88 -4.47
N GLU A 160 18.32 6.50 -5.01
CA GLU A 160 19.05 6.04 -6.20
C GLU A 160 19.64 4.64 -5.99
N ALA A 161 20.36 4.42 -4.87
CA ALA A 161 20.94 3.12 -4.55
C ALA A 161 19.89 2.01 -4.43
N MET A 162 18.71 2.33 -3.87
CA MET A 162 17.59 1.39 -3.80
C MET A 162 17.04 1.08 -5.19
N THR A 163 16.81 2.09 -6.01
CA THR A 163 16.29 1.93 -7.38
C THR A 163 17.28 1.17 -8.26
N GLU A 164 18.56 1.50 -8.21
CA GLU A 164 19.63 0.78 -8.92
C GLU A 164 19.74 -0.68 -8.47
N PHE A 165 19.67 -0.93 -7.15
CA PHE A 165 19.68 -2.29 -6.62
C PHE A 165 18.54 -3.12 -7.22
N LEU A 166 17.33 -2.57 -7.25
CA LEU A 166 16.14 -3.27 -7.76
C LEU A 166 16.18 -3.46 -9.28
N GLN A 167 16.56 -2.43 -10.02
CA GLN A 167 16.69 -2.50 -11.48
C GLN A 167 17.84 -3.42 -11.91
N GLY A 168 18.89 -3.51 -11.10
CA GLY A 168 20.04 -4.39 -11.30
C GLY A 168 19.76 -5.87 -10.99
N LEU A 169 18.64 -6.21 -10.33
CA LEU A 169 18.29 -7.61 -10.08
C LEU A 169 18.04 -8.33 -11.41
N GLN A 170 18.67 -9.50 -11.58
CA GLN A 170 18.47 -10.38 -12.74
C GLN A 170 18.09 -11.79 -12.31
N GLY A 171 17.28 -12.47 -13.13
CA GLY A 171 16.93 -13.88 -12.97
C GLY A 171 16.50 -14.26 -11.55
N SER A 172 17.33 -15.07 -10.88
CA SER A 172 17.07 -15.56 -9.52
C SER A 172 16.97 -14.46 -8.46
N GLY A 173 17.63 -13.31 -8.66
CA GLY A 173 17.55 -12.17 -7.74
C GLY A 173 16.15 -11.54 -7.75
N LYS A 174 15.56 -11.35 -8.94
CA LYS A 174 14.17 -10.89 -9.07
C LYS A 174 13.19 -11.88 -8.47
N PHE A 175 13.41 -13.17 -8.71
CA PHE A 175 12.59 -14.23 -8.12
C PHE A 175 12.63 -14.18 -6.59
N LEU A 176 13.82 -14.20 -5.99
CA LEU A 176 13.98 -14.19 -4.53
C LEU A 176 13.35 -12.95 -3.90
N PHE A 177 13.59 -11.78 -4.48
CA PHE A 177 13.02 -10.53 -4.00
C PHE A 177 11.50 -10.53 -4.06
N GLY A 178 10.93 -10.90 -5.22
CA GLY A 178 9.49 -11.04 -5.38
C GLY A 178 8.87 -12.07 -4.45
N SER A 179 9.60 -13.16 -4.15
CA SER A 179 9.16 -14.16 -3.19
C SER A 179 9.10 -13.63 -1.77
N ILE A 180 10.08 -12.82 -1.35
CA ILE A 180 10.07 -12.21 -0.02
C ILE A 180 8.90 -11.22 0.09
N VAL A 181 8.74 -10.32 -0.89
CA VAL A 181 7.66 -9.33 -0.89
C VAL A 181 6.29 -10.01 -0.91
N GLY A 182 6.11 -11.02 -1.77
CA GLY A 182 4.86 -11.79 -1.85
C GLY A 182 4.55 -12.56 -0.58
N ALA A 183 5.56 -13.19 0.04
CA ALA A 183 5.41 -13.87 1.32
C ALA A 183 4.97 -12.89 2.42
N MET A 184 5.64 -11.74 2.54
CA MET A 184 5.31 -10.73 3.55
C MET A 184 3.89 -10.17 3.36
N ALA A 185 3.47 -9.93 2.13
CA ALA A 185 2.13 -9.41 1.83
C ALA A 185 1.00 -10.40 2.18
N ALA A 186 1.21 -11.71 2.00
CA ALA A 186 0.19 -12.71 2.29
C ALA A 186 0.22 -13.27 3.73
N PHE A 187 1.26 -12.96 4.52
CA PHE A 187 1.55 -13.62 5.79
C PHE A 187 0.42 -13.47 6.83
N ASP A 188 -0.13 -12.26 6.96
CA ASP A 188 -1.10 -11.92 8.01
C ASP A 188 -2.40 -11.31 7.46
N PHE A 189 -2.73 -11.61 6.19
CA PHE A 189 -4.02 -11.30 5.55
C PHE A 189 -4.51 -9.85 5.78
N GLY A 190 -3.62 -8.86 5.63
CA GLY A 190 -3.97 -7.46 5.83
C GLY A 190 -3.38 -6.84 7.11
N GLY A 191 -2.73 -7.65 7.95
CA GLY A 191 -2.12 -7.24 9.20
C GLY A 191 -0.82 -6.42 9.07
N PRO A 192 -0.09 -6.25 10.19
CA PRO A 192 1.13 -5.45 10.26
C PRO A 192 2.22 -5.76 9.23
N VAL A 193 2.48 -7.04 8.93
CA VAL A 193 3.52 -7.47 7.99
C VAL A 193 3.11 -7.09 6.58
N ASN A 194 1.86 -7.36 6.20
CA ASN A 194 1.32 -6.91 4.93
C ASN A 194 1.39 -5.40 4.77
N LYS A 195 1.04 -4.61 5.80
CA LYS A 195 1.12 -3.14 5.72
C LYS A 195 2.54 -2.63 5.54
N VAL A 196 3.55 -3.32 6.06
CA VAL A 196 4.96 -2.96 5.82
C VAL A 196 5.36 -3.29 4.38
N ALA A 197 5.03 -4.48 3.87
CA ALA A 197 5.28 -4.85 2.48
C ALA A 197 4.56 -3.91 1.50
N SER A 198 3.31 -3.56 1.82
CA SER A 198 2.50 -2.63 1.05
C SER A 198 3.10 -1.24 1.03
N LEU A 199 3.49 -0.69 2.19
CA LEU A 199 4.17 0.61 2.29
C LEU A 199 5.44 0.66 1.42
N PHE A 200 6.19 -0.43 1.41
CA PHE A 200 7.41 -0.53 0.62
C PHE A 200 7.11 -0.57 -0.89
N ALA A 201 6.13 -1.38 -1.32
CA ALA A 201 5.72 -1.44 -2.73
C ALA A 201 5.09 -0.12 -3.22
N ASP A 202 4.22 0.48 -2.41
CA ASP A 202 3.61 1.80 -2.67
C ASP A 202 4.70 2.86 -2.81
N GLY A 203 5.72 2.84 -1.95
CA GLY A 203 6.84 3.77 -2.01
C GLY A 203 7.64 3.65 -3.30
N LEU A 204 7.86 2.42 -3.78
CA LEU A 204 8.57 2.16 -5.03
C LEU A 204 7.76 2.53 -6.27
N LEU A 205 6.43 2.41 -6.22
CA LEU A 205 5.55 2.90 -7.28
C LEU A 205 5.77 4.40 -7.55
N LEU A 206 6.04 5.19 -6.49
CA LEU A 206 6.31 6.63 -6.61
C LEU A 206 7.64 6.93 -7.29
N GLU A 207 8.61 6.02 -7.18
CA GLU A 207 9.88 6.06 -7.91
C GLU A 207 9.76 5.45 -9.32
N SER A 208 8.53 5.21 -9.79
CA SER A 208 8.22 4.55 -11.07
C SER A 208 8.72 3.10 -11.17
N VAL A 209 9.01 2.45 -10.04
CA VAL A 209 9.35 1.02 -9.97
C VAL A 209 8.07 0.23 -9.68
N GLN A 210 7.45 -0.28 -10.74
CA GLN A 210 6.09 -0.83 -10.70
C GLN A 210 6.03 -2.33 -10.38
N GLU A 211 7.13 -3.06 -10.47
CA GLU A 211 7.12 -4.52 -10.32
C GLU A 211 6.75 -5.00 -8.91
N PRO A 212 7.27 -4.40 -7.82
CA PRO A 212 6.87 -4.76 -6.46
C PRO A 212 5.39 -4.47 -6.18
N GLU A 213 4.83 -3.48 -6.86
CA GLU A 213 3.43 -3.13 -6.76
C GLU A 213 2.53 -4.24 -7.36
N ALA A 214 2.91 -4.79 -8.51
CA ALA A 214 2.22 -5.96 -9.07
C ALA A 214 2.27 -7.17 -8.11
N VAL A 215 3.41 -7.39 -7.43
CA VAL A 215 3.53 -8.45 -6.41
C VAL A 215 2.56 -8.23 -5.27
N LYS A 216 2.41 -6.99 -4.78
CA LYS A 216 1.49 -6.65 -3.70
C LYS A 216 0.04 -7.01 -4.09
N VAL A 217 -0.41 -6.53 -5.24
CA VAL A 217 -1.77 -6.82 -5.75
C VAL A 217 -1.99 -8.33 -5.87
N LEU A 218 -1.04 -9.03 -6.50
CA LEU A 218 -1.09 -10.48 -6.69
C LEU A 218 -1.11 -11.25 -5.36
N ALA A 219 -0.29 -10.87 -4.40
CA ALA A 219 -0.18 -11.53 -3.11
C ALA A 219 -1.44 -11.36 -2.24
N SER A 220 -2.18 -10.27 -2.38
CA SER A 220 -3.49 -10.10 -1.72
C SER A 220 -4.60 -10.95 -2.37
N MET A 221 -4.45 -11.31 -3.65
CA MET A 221 -5.44 -12.11 -4.37
C MET A 221 -5.18 -13.62 -4.26
N ILE A 222 -3.93 -14.05 -4.13
CA ILE A 222 -3.59 -15.48 -4.06
C ILE A 222 -4.29 -16.23 -2.90
N PRO A 223 -4.36 -15.70 -1.66
CA PRO A 223 -4.94 -16.46 -0.55
C PRO A 223 -6.43 -16.82 -0.77
N PRO A 224 -7.33 -15.88 -1.11
CA PRO A 224 -8.73 -16.22 -1.35
C PRO A 224 -8.93 -17.19 -2.53
N PHE A 225 -8.19 -17.01 -3.63
CA PHE A 225 -8.26 -17.92 -4.78
C PHE A 225 -7.71 -19.30 -4.45
N GLY A 226 -6.59 -19.36 -3.73
CA GLY A 226 -5.96 -20.61 -3.33
C GLY A 226 -6.83 -21.43 -2.37
N VAL A 227 -7.48 -20.77 -1.41
CA VAL A 227 -8.43 -21.46 -0.53
C VAL A 227 -9.64 -21.99 -1.31
N ALA A 228 -10.18 -21.21 -2.26
CA ALA A 228 -11.25 -21.68 -3.14
C ALA A 228 -10.83 -22.89 -3.97
N ILE A 229 -9.61 -22.89 -4.52
CA ILE A 229 -9.04 -24.05 -5.24
C ILE A 229 -8.92 -25.26 -4.31
N SER A 230 -8.41 -25.09 -3.09
CA SER A 230 -8.30 -26.18 -2.11
C SER A 230 -9.65 -26.81 -1.77
N TRP A 231 -10.69 -25.98 -1.62
CA TRP A 231 -12.06 -26.45 -1.41
C TRP A 231 -12.59 -27.23 -2.61
N ILE A 232 -12.41 -26.72 -3.84
CA ILE A 232 -12.81 -27.44 -5.06
C ILE A 232 -12.09 -28.79 -5.14
N LEU A 233 -10.78 -28.84 -4.89
CA LEU A 233 -10.00 -30.09 -4.86
C LEU A 233 -10.57 -31.07 -3.82
N SER A 234 -10.97 -30.60 -2.64
CA SER A 234 -11.60 -31.45 -1.62
C SER A 234 -12.89 -32.12 -2.10
N LYS A 235 -13.70 -31.41 -2.90
CA LYS A 235 -14.93 -31.95 -3.50
C LYS A 235 -14.62 -32.94 -4.63
N VAL A 236 -13.68 -32.59 -5.52
CA VAL A 236 -13.27 -33.45 -6.65
C VAL A 236 -12.68 -34.78 -6.18
N PHE A 237 -11.89 -34.77 -5.11
CA PHE A 237 -11.30 -35.98 -4.53
C PHE A 237 -12.16 -36.64 -3.44
N HIS A 238 -13.39 -36.15 -3.23
CA HIS A 238 -14.33 -36.66 -2.22
C HIS A 238 -13.76 -36.74 -0.79
N GLN A 239 -12.89 -35.78 -0.41
CA GLN A 239 -12.30 -35.70 0.92
C GLN A 239 -12.96 -34.61 1.76
N THR A 240 -13.52 -34.96 2.91
CA THR A 240 -14.11 -34.01 3.85
C THR A 240 -13.04 -33.26 4.63
N LYS A 241 -12.57 -32.13 4.08
CA LYS A 241 -11.54 -31.27 4.70
C LYS A 241 -12.07 -29.98 5.31
N TYR A 242 -13.29 -29.60 5.00
CA TYR A 242 -13.90 -28.33 5.43
C TYR A 242 -15.24 -28.58 6.12
N SER A 243 -15.51 -27.84 7.20
CA SER A 243 -16.84 -27.77 7.83
C SER A 243 -17.81 -26.96 6.95
N LYS A 244 -19.13 -27.06 7.18
CA LYS A 244 -20.12 -26.26 6.43
C LYS A 244 -19.88 -24.75 6.57
N GLU A 245 -19.53 -24.32 7.77
CA GLU A 245 -19.20 -22.93 8.07
C GLU A 245 -17.95 -22.47 7.31
N GLU A 246 -16.90 -23.31 7.26
CA GLU A 246 -15.74 -23.03 6.43
C GLU A 246 -16.12 -22.96 4.94
N GLU A 247 -16.98 -23.84 4.43
CA GLU A 247 -17.43 -23.77 3.03
C GLU A 247 -18.14 -22.46 2.70
N ASP A 248 -18.96 -21.94 3.61
CA ASP A 248 -19.67 -20.67 3.41
C ASP A 248 -18.70 -19.48 3.47
N ASN A 249 -17.74 -19.50 4.38
CA ASN A 249 -16.67 -18.51 4.44
C ASN A 249 -15.82 -18.50 3.16
N ILE A 250 -15.55 -19.65 2.55
CA ILE A 250 -14.79 -19.73 1.28
C ILE A 250 -15.55 -19.10 0.12
N LYS A 251 -16.88 -19.30 0.06
CA LYS A 251 -17.73 -18.69 -0.98
C LYS A 251 -17.75 -17.16 -0.86
N ILE A 252 -17.62 -16.62 0.35
CA ILE A 252 -17.52 -15.18 0.60
C ILE A 252 -16.11 -14.66 0.29
N ALA A 253 -15.07 -15.41 0.66
CA ALA A 253 -13.68 -15.04 0.44
C ALA A 253 -13.35 -14.88 -1.05
N PHE A 254 -13.89 -15.75 -1.93
CA PHE A 254 -13.55 -15.71 -3.35
C PHE A 254 -13.91 -14.37 -4.04
N PRO A 255 -15.15 -13.86 -3.99
CA PRO A 255 -15.49 -12.53 -4.49
C PRO A 255 -14.68 -11.41 -3.84
N MET A 256 -14.40 -11.50 -2.54
CA MET A 256 -13.55 -10.52 -1.84
C MET A 256 -12.13 -10.49 -2.43
N GLY A 257 -11.57 -11.65 -2.75
CA GLY A 257 -10.28 -11.77 -3.42
C GLY A 257 -10.24 -11.15 -4.81
N LEU A 258 -11.35 -11.16 -5.56
CA LEU A 258 -11.44 -10.44 -6.85
C LEU A 258 -11.21 -8.94 -6.67
N CYS A 259 -11.60 -8.40 -5.51
CA CYS A 259 -11.45 -7.00 -5.14
C CYS A 259 -10.17 -6.71 -4.33
N MET A 260 -9.21 -7.65 -4.29
CA MET A 260 -7.96 -7.52 -3.51
C MET A 260 -8.20 -7.45 -1.98
N ILE A 261 -9.30 -8.02 -1.49
CA ILE A 261 -9.59 -8.09 -0.06
C ILE A 261 -9.20 -9.47 0.43
N THR A 262 -8.00 -9.58 1.02
CA THR A 262 -7.44 -10.84 1.51
C THR A 262 -8.00 -11.25 2.87
N GLU A 263 -8.66 -10.32 3.58
CA GLU A 263 -9.22 -10.48 4.92
C GLU A 263 -10.31 -11.54 4.97
N GLY A 264 -10.95 -11.85 3.83
CA GLY A 264 -11.95 -12.93 3.73
C GLY A 264 -11.39 -14.32 4.10
N VAL A 265 -10.06 -14.49 4.17
CA VAL A 265 -9.40 -15.75 4.58
C VAL A 265 -9.22 -15.84 6.11
N ILE A 266 -9.37 -14.73 6.84
CA ILE A 266 -9.18 -14.71 8.30
C ILE A 266 -10.04 -15.74 9.03
N PRO A 267 -11.34 -15.92 8.73
CA PRO A 267 -12.15 -16.95 9.39
C PRO A 267 -11.60 -18.37 9.21
N LEU A 268 -11.00 -18.68 8.05
CA LEU A 268 -10.36 -19.97 7.80
C LEU A 268 -9.03 -20.11 8.54
N ALA A 269 -8.26 -19.03 8.60
CA ALA A 269 -7.02 -18.99 9.37
C ALA A 269 -7.29 -19.08 10.88
N ALA A 270 -8.43 -18.61 11.38
CA ALA A 270 -8.80 -18.76 12.79
C ALA A 270 -8.98 -20.24 13.17
N VAL A 271 -9.56 -21.04 12.27
CA VAL A 271 -9.77 -22.49 12.49
C VAL A 271 -8.46 -23.29 12.34
N ASP A 272 -7.64 -22.99 11.33
CA ASP A 272 -6.38 -23.72 11.07
C ASP A 272 -5.22 -22.78 10.68
N PRO A 273 -4.68 -22.01 11.64
CA PRO A 273 -3.79 -20.88 11.36
C PRO A 273 -2.52 -21.31 10.68
N ILE A 274 -1.85 -22.34 11.21
CA ILE A 274 -0.54 -22.76 10.72
C ILE A 274 -0.63 -23.19 9.26
N ARG A 275 -1.63 -24.01 8.90
CA ARG A 275 -1.72 -24.58 7.54
C ARG A 275 -2.18 -23.55 6.53
N VAL A 276 -3.12 -22.69 6.90
CA VAL A 276 -3.61 -21.62 6.02
C VAL A 276 -2.51 -20.59 5.78
N ILE A 277 -1.89 -20.05 6.85
CA ILE A 277 -0.82 -19.04 6.73
C ILE A 277 0.35 -19.59 5.91
N VAL A 278 0.86 -20.78 6.21
CA VAL A 278 2.01 -21.35 5.50
C VAL A 278 1.70 -21.59 4.03
N SER A 279 0.53 -22.15 3.71
CA SER A 279 0.16 -22.44 2.31
C SER A 279 -0.01 -21.16 1.49
N CYS A 280 -0.70 -20.17 2.05
CA CYS A 280 -0.92 -18.88 1.40
C CYS A 280 0.38 -18.10 1.23
N THR A 281 1.23 -18.07 2.26
CA THR A 281 2.54 -17.40 2.22
C THR A 281 3.44 -18.01 1.14
N LEU A 282 3.51 -19.34 1.05
CA LEU A 282 4.34 -20.02 0.05
C LEU A 282 3.82 -19.84 -1.37
N GLY A 283 2.50 -19.92 -1.58
CA GLY A 283 1.92 -19.65 -2.90
C GLY A 283 2.11 -18.21 -3.34
N ALA A 284 1.96 -17.24 -2.42
CA ALA A 284 2.24 -15.83 -2.68
C ALA A 284 3.72 -15.57 -2.94
N ALA A 285 4.63 -16.26 -2.26
CA ALA A 285 6.06 -16.19 -2.53
C ALA A 285 6.39 -16.68 -3.96
N ILE A 286 5.79 -17.78 -4.40
CA ILE A 286 6.03 -18.31 -5.75
C ILE A 286 5.43 -17.38 -6.81
N GLY A 287 4.18 -16.94 -6.61
CA GLY A 287 3.52 -16.01 -7.53
C GLY A 287 4.24 -14.66 -7.61
N GLY A 288 4.69 -14.11 -6.48
CA GLY A 288 5.45 -12.87 -6.41
C GLY A 288 6.82 -12.98 -7.06
N GLY A 289 7.53 -14.09 -6.85
CA GLY A 289 8.81 -14.36 -7.49
C GLY A 289 8.68 -14.47 -9.01
N LEU A 290 7.64 -15.16 -9.51
CA LEU A 290 7.33 -15.21 -10.94
C LEU A 290 6.97 -13.84 -11.49
N SER A 291 6.16 -13.06 -10.75
CA SER A 291 5.75 -11.71 -11.15
C SER A 291 6.95 -10.80 -11.40
N MET A 292 7.88 -10.73 -10.45
CA MET A 292 9.12 -9.95 -10.58
C MET A 292 10.01 -10.48 -11.71
N THR A 293 10.15 -11.80 -11.84
CA THR A 293 11.01 -12.41 -12.87
C THR A 293 10.50 -12.13 -14.27
N TRP A 294 9.18 -12.11 -14.45
CA TRP A 294 8.54 -11.79 -15.73
C TRP A 294 8.42 -10.29 -16.01
N GLY A 295 8.84 -9.42 -15.08
CA GLY A 295 8.83 -7.97 -15.25
C GLY A 295 7.43 -7.36 -15.27
N ILE A 296 6.48 -7.98 -14.56
CA ILE A 296 5.11 -7.47 -14.49
C ILE A 296 5.07 -6.30 -13.54
N GLY A 297 4.57 -5.16 -14.01
CA GLY A 297 4.40 -3.92 -13.25
C GLY A 297 2.93 -3.50 -13.19
N SER A 298 2.54 -2.91 -12.05
CA SER A 298 1.21 -2.33 -11.86
C SER A 298 1.32 -0.82 -11.67
N PRO A 299 0.60 0.00 -12.46
CA PRO A 299 0.58 1.46 -12.29
C PRO A 299 -0.39 1.94 -11.20
N VAL A 300 -1.24 1.05 -10.67
CA VAL A 300 -2.25 1.38 -9.66
C VAL A 300 -2.02 0.52 -8.41
N PRO A 301 -2.11 1.10 -7.20
CA PRO A 301 -1.76 0.39 -5.97
C PRO A 301 -2.84 -0.56 -5.46
N SER A 302 -4.06 -0.47 -5.97
CA SER A 302 -5.20 -1.27 -5.53
C SER A 302 -6.29 -1.31 -6.59
N GLY A 303 -7.06 -2.38 -6.61
CA GLY A 303 -8.18 -2.56 -7.54
C GLY A 303 -8.42 -4.01 -7.99
N GLY A 304 -7.61 -4.97 -7.51
CA GLY A 304 -7.81 -6.40 -7.75
C GLY A 304 -7.85 -6.78 -9.23
N VAL A 305 -8.82 -7.61 -9.62
CA VAL A 305 -8.98 -8.06 -11.01
C VAL A 305 -9.24 -6.90 -11.98
N PHE A 306 -9.87 -5.81 -11.50
CA PHE A 306 -10.27 -4.69 -12.36
C PHE A 306 -9.09 -3.90 -12.92
N ILE A 307 -7.92 -3.96 -12.28
CA ILE A 307 -6.71 -3.26 -12.73
C ILE A 307 -5.79 -4.12 -13.59
N ILE A 308 -6.07 -5.43 -13.73
CA ILE A 308 -5.26 -6.34 -14.56
C ILE A 308 -5.07 -5.81 -16.00
N PRO A 309 -6.08 -5.28 -16.70
CA PRO A 309 -5.91 -4.75 -18.05
C PRO A 309 -4.97 -3.54 -18.15
N ALA A 310 -4.73 -2.83 -17.04
CA ALA A 310 -3.86 -1.65 -16.99
C ALA A 310 -2.40 -1.99 -16.63
N MET A 311 -2.10 -3.25 -16.30
CA MET A 311 -0.74 -3.71 -15.98
C MET A 311 0.13 -3.84 -17.23
N THR A 312 1.45 -3.87 -17.06
CA THR A 312 2.41 -3.96 -18.19
C THR A 312 2.21 -5.24 -19.02
N ASP A 313 1.97 -6.37 -18.36
CA ASP A 313 1.74 -7.69 -18.99
C ASP A 313 0.54 -8.42 -18.32
N PRO A 314 -0.72 -8.08 -18.69
CA PRO A 314 -1.92 -8.63 -18.04
C PRO A 314 -2.03 -10.15 -18.08
N ILE A 315 -1.58 -10.74 -19.19
CA ILE A 315 -1.62 -12.20 -19.41
C ILE A 315 -0.64 -12.90 -18.47
N LYS A 316 0.61 -12.42 -18.39
CA LYS A 316 1.61 -13.01 -17.50
C LYS A 316 1.21 -12.82 -16.04
N PHE A 317 0.63 -11.67 -15.68
CA PHE A 317 0.09 -11.44 -14.34
C PHE A 317 -0.94 -12.51 -13.96
N THR A 318 -1.89 -12.79 -14.86
CA THR A 318 -2.93 -13.79 -14.62
C THR A 318 -2.33 -15.19 -14.47
N PHE A 319 -1.31 -15.54 -15.26
CA PHE A 319 -0.58 -16.80 -15.07
C PHE A 319 0.14 -16.85 -13.71
N ALA A 320 0.81 -15.79 -13.29
CA ALA A 320 1.52 -15.75 -12.00
C ALA A 320 0.53 -15.89 -10.83
N LEU A 321 -0.62 -15.20 -10.90
CA LEU A 321 -1.71 -15.30 -9.95
C LEU A 321 -2.27 -16.73 -9.89
N LEU A 322 -2.57 -17.33 -11.04
CA LEU A 322 -3.08 -18.69 -11.13
C LEU A 322 -2.08 -19.71 -10.57
N ILE A 323 -0.79 -19.61 -10.92
CA ILE A 323 0.24 -20.53 -10.42
C ILE A 323 0.35 -20.41 -8.89
N GLY A 324 0.45 -19.20 -8.35
CA GLY A 324 0.54 -19.00 -6.90
C GLY A 324 -0.73 -19.46 -6.16
N SER A 325 -1.90 -19.26 -6.76
CA SER A 325 -3.19 -19.75 -6.22
C SER A 325 -3.28 -21.27 -6.25
N VAL A 326 -2.83 -21.92 -7.33
CA VAL A 326 -2.78 -23.38 -7.44
C VAL A 326 -1.80 -23.96 -6.43
N VAL A 327 -0.63 -23.35 -6.24
CA VAL A 327 0.33 -23.80 -5.21
C VAL A 327 -0.28 -23.69 -3.81
N THR A 328 -0.90 -22.56 -3.49
CA THR A 328 -1.63 -22.40 -2.22
C THR A 328 -2.70 -23.47 -2.07
N GLY A 329 -3.51 -23.69 -3.10
CA GLY A 329 -4.62 -24.63 -3.09
C GLY A 329 -4.19 -26.08 -2.93
N VAL A 330 -3.14 -26.50 -3.65
CA VAL A 330 -2.59 -27.86 -3.55
C VAL A 330 -1.93 -28.09 -2.19
N LEU A 331 -1.11 -27.14 -1.71
CA LEU A 331 -0.48 -27.24 -0.39
C LEU A 331 -1.52 -27.30 0.72
N LEU A 332 -2.49 -26.38 0.70
CA LEU A 332 -3.53 -26.35 1.71
C LEU A 332 -4.38 -27.62 1.66
N PHE A 333 -4.73 -28.08 0.46
CA PHE A 333 -5.43 -29.34 0.28
C PHE A 333 -4.63 -30.48 0.92
N VAL A 334 -3.35 -30.67 0.57
CA VAL A 334 -2.53 -31.78 1.08
C VAL A 334 -2.34 -31.72 2.59
N LEU A 335 -2.13 -30.52 3.15
CA LEU A 335 -1.80 -30.34 4.57
C LEU A 335 -3.03 -30.34 5.48
N LYS A 336 -4.18 -29.81 5.01
CA LYS A 336 -5.38 -29.64 5.83
C LYS A 336 -5.98 -31.01 6.17
N LYS A 337 -6.28 -31.17 7.46
CA LYS A 337 -6.89 -32.38 8.02
C LYS A 337 -8.41 -32.25 8.04
N ALA A 338 -9.11 -33.38 8.21
CA ALA A 338 -10.55 -33.38 8.38
C ALA A 338 -10.97 -32.45 9.55
N PRO A 339 -12.12 -31.77 9.45
CA PRO A 339 -12.57 -30.85 10.47
C PRO A 339 -12.77 -31.60 11.78
N ASN A 340 -12.12 -31.13 12.85
CA ASN A 340 -12.44 -31.57 14.20
C ASN A 340 -13.68 -30.79 14.65
N ASN A 341 -14.73 -31.49 15.09
CA ASN A 341 -15.94 -30.91 15.71
C ASN A 341 -15.66 -30.27 17.08
N ARG A 342 -14.63 -29.42 17.20
CA ARG A 342 -14.48 -28.57 18.39
C ARG A 342 -15.28 -27.30 18.14
N PRO A 343 -16.22 -26.94 19.03
CA PRO A 343 -16.92 -25.68 18.92
C PRO A 343 -15.87 -24.57 18.99
N VAL A 344 -15.88 -23.68 18.01
CA VAL A 344 -15.11 -22.44 18.05
C VAL A 344 -15.71 -21.63 19.20
N LEU A 345 -14.86 -21.21 20.15
CA LEU A 345 -15.26 -20.20 21.13
C LEU A 345 -15.41 -18.90 20.32
N GLU A 346 -16.65 -18.46 20.16
CA GLU A 346 -16.96 -17.13 19.65
C GLU A 346 -16.20 -16.12 20.53
N GLU A 347 -15.20 -15.44 19.96
CA GLU A 347 -14.86 -14.12 20.48
C GLU A 347 -16.04 -13.25 20.10
N GLU A 348 -16.85 -12.86 21.09
CA GLU A 348 -17.93 -11.90 20.94
C GLU A 348 -17.38 -10.66 20.22
N GLU A 349 -17.67 -10.51 18.93
CA GLU A 349 -17.75 -9.18 18.35
C GLU A 349 -18.85 -8.47 19.11
N GLU A 350 -18.49 -7.48 19.94
CA GLU A 350 -19.45 -6.52 20.47
C GLU A 350 -20.17 -5.90 19.27
N GLU A 351 -21.35 -6.40 18.94
CA GLU A 351 -22.30 -5.70 18.08
C GLU A 351 -22.54 -4.34 18.73
N ILE A 352 -21.98 -3.28 18.13
CA ILE A 352 -22.28 -1.92 18.52
C ILE A 352 -23.76 -1.69 18.22
N ASP A 353 -24.57 -1.71 19.27
CA ASP A 353 -26.01 -1.44 19.21
C ASP A 353 -26.26 0.03 18.82
N PHE A 354 -26.49 0.24 17.52
CA PHE A 354 -26.83 1.54 16.93
C PHE A 354 -28.19 2.09 17.38
N SER A 355 -28.99 1.35 18.15
CA SER A 355 -30.27 1.84 18.67
C SER A 355 -30.11 2.90 19.78
N SER A 356 -28.90 3.06 20.32
CA SER A 356 -28.58 4.04 21.38
C SER A 356 -28.15 5.43 20.87
N ILE A 357 -27.98 5.62 19.56
CA ILE A 357 -27.62 6.93 18.98
C ILE A 357 -28.87 7.80 18.86
N LYS A 358 -29.19 8.56 19.92
CA LYS A 358 -30.09 9.72 19.81
C LYS A 358 -29.34 10.87 19.16
N ILE A 359 -29.65 11.13 17.89
CA ILE A 359 -29.34 12.41 17.25
C ILE A 359 -30.25 13.45 17.90
N THR A 360 -29.67 14.34 18.72
CA THR A 360 -30.32 15.58 19.16
C THR A 360 -29.43 16.75 18.77
#